data_AF-A0A4Q2CX10-F1
#
_entry.id   AF-A0A4Q2CX10-F1
#
_cell.length_a   1.000
_cell.length_b   1.000
_cell.length_c   1.000
_cell.angle_alpha   90.00
_cell.angle_beta   90.00
_cell.angle_gamma   90.00
#
_symmetry.space_group_name_H-M   'P 1'
#
loop_
_entity.id
_entity.type
_entity.pdbx_description
1 polymer ?
#
loop_
_entity_poly.entity_id
_entity_poly.type
_entity_poly.pdbx_seq_one_letter_code
_entity_poly.pdbx_strand_id
1 'polypeptide(L)'
;MTRFATTLACQLAAAIPEAAPFIEQAVKAEPGLLESSLIAQLRRLVYEPFKAAAKRGRLLRTSLLKGPFLIVIDGLDECEDRQDVQAFIDDMLKFFKKNPFIPLRVFITSRVEQHIHSHLKNGQVRLENLINHCSRDDIDTFVQTCFEAEKKQNPIIKAYIRKHGDWPTKKDKDQLVDHIGGSFIFASALFKYIVDPTDYQSTPMDRLPHTLNMNPGLDTLYARTLSRSQDLPHFSNIISTS
;
A
#
# COMPACT_ATOMS: atom_id res chain seq x y z
N MET A 1 16.90 -6.86 3.32
CA MET A 1 16.32 -5.86 4.25
C MET A 1 17.35 -5.15 5.16
N THR A 2 18.60 -4.96 4.74
CA THR A 2 19.71 -4.56 5.64
C THR A 2 19.60 -3.16 6.27
N ARG A 3 18.80 -2.26 5.70
CA ARG A 3 18.56 -0.91 6.24
C ARG A 3 17.24 -0.77 6.99
N PHE A 4 16.39 -1.80 7.01
CA PHE A 4 15.03 -1.67 7.54
C PHE A 4 15.02 -1.31 9.03
N ALA A 5 15.76 -2.08 9.84
CA ALA A 5 15.83 -1.84 11.29
C ALA A 5 16.51 -0.52 11.64
N THR A 6 17.56 -0.13 10.91
CA THR A 6 18.28 1.13 11.13
C THR A 6 17.44 2.34 10.74
N THR A 7 16.69 2.27 9.63
CA THR A 7 15.71 3.30 9.26
C THR A 7 14.63 3.46 10.32
N LEU A 8 14.04 2.37 10.81
CA LEU A 8 13.05 2.42 11.89
C LEU A 8 13.64 2.99 13.18
N ALA A 9 14.88 2.64 13.53
CA ALA A 9 15.55 3.18 14.71
C ALA A 9 15.78 4.70 14.60
N CYS A 10 16.24 5.19 13.45
CA CYS A 10 16.40 6.62 13.20
C CYS A 10 15.06 7.37 13.28
N GLN A 11 14.01 6.84 12.66
CA GLN A 11 12.67 7.43 12.71
C GLN A 11 12.10 7.40 14.13
N LEU A 12 12.34 6.31 14.88
CA LEU A 12 11.96 6.19 16.28
C LEU A 12 12.66 7.26 17.13
N ALA A 13 13.97 7.45 16.98
CA ALA A 13 14.71 8.48 17.72
C ALA A 13 14.21 9.90 17.40
N ALA A 14 13.81 10.16 16.15
CA ALA A 14 13.25 11.45 15.75
C ALA A 14 11.86 11.69 16.34
N ALA A 15 10.98 10.68 16.31
CA ALA A 15 9.63 10.78 16.84
C ALA A 15 9.57 10.71 18.38
N ILE A 16 10.54 10.00 18.97
CA ILE A 16 10.65 9.72 20.41
C ILE A 16 12.10 9.94 20.84
N PRO A 17 12.51 11.20 21.11
CA PRO A 17 13.87 11.51 21.52
C PRO A 17 14.34 10.74 22.75
N GLU A 18 13.43 10.34 23.65
CA GLU A 18 13.74 9.52 24.82
C GLU A 18 14.26 8.11 24.48
N ALA A 19 14.02 7.62 23.25
CA ALA A 19 14.54 6.34 22.78
C ALA A 19 16.00 6.44 22.32
N ALA A 20 16.47 7.61 21.89
CA ALA A 20 17.79 7.79 21.29
C ALA A 20 18.96 7.31 22.18
N PRO A 21 19.02 7.61 23.49
CA PRO A 21 20.11 7.14 24.34
C PRO A 21 20.20 5.62 24.43
N PHE A 22 19.06 4.92 24.35
CA PHE A 22 19.01 3.45 24.40
C PHE A 22 19.47 2.84 23.07
N ILE A 23 19.16 3.48 21.95
CA ILE A 23 19.65 3.09 20.62
C ILE A 23 21.17 3.24 20.56
N GLU A 24 21.69 4.41 20.98
CA GLU A 24 23.14 4.64 21.03
C GLU A 24 23.85 3.64 21.94
N GLN A 25 23.27 3.33 23.10
CA GLN A 25 23.82 2.34 24.01
C GLN A 25 23.87 0.95 23.37
N ALA A 26 22.83 0.54 22.65
CA ALA A 26 22.80 -0.75 21.97
C ALA A 26 23.91 -0.87 20.91
N VAL A 27 24.09 0.17 20.09
CA VAL A 27 25.15 0.21 19.05
C VAL A 27 26.56 0.20 19.67
N LYS A 28 26.78 0.95 20.77
CA LYS A 28 28.08 0.98 21.47
C LYS A 28 28.40 -0.35 22.16
N ALA A 29 27.39 -1.04 22.69
CA ALA A 29 27.57 -2.30 23.40
C ALA A 29 27.82 -3.49 22.47
N GLU A 30 27.31 -3.44 21.23
CA GLU A 30 27.35 -4.56 20.27
C GLU A 30 27.92 -4.10 18.92
N PRO A 31 29.25 -4.11 18.74
CA PRO A 31 29.90 -3.63 17.52
C PRO A 31 29.47 -4.36 16.24
N GLY A 32 29.01 -5.61 16.34
CA GLY A 32 28.50 -6.42 15.21
C GLY A 32 26.98 -6.38 15.03
N LEU A 33 26.28 -5.44 15.70
CA LEU A 33 24.83 -5.40 15.69
C LEU A 33 24.28 -5.10 14.28
N LEU A 34 24.95 -4.24 13.51
CA LEU A 34 24.49 -3.85 12.17
C LEU A 34 24.65 -4.94 11.12
N GLU A 35 25.53 -5.91 11.38
CA GLU A 35 25.78 -7.11 10.58
C GLU A 35 24.96 -8.32 11.07
N SER A 36 24.23 -8.18 12.18
CA SER A 36 23.41 -9.24 12.75
C SER A 36 22.09 -9.44 11.98
N SER A 37 21.33 -10.49 12.34
CA SER A 37 20.04 -10.77 11.71
C SER A 37 19.04 -9.62 11.89
N LEU A 38 18.11 -9.48 10.95
CA LEU A 38 17.06 -8.44 11.00
C LEU A 38 16.32 -8.41 12.34
N ILE A 39 16.03 -9.59 12.89
CA ILE A 39 15.32 -9.75 14.17
C ILE A 39 16.16 -9.25 15.35
N ALA A 40 17.46 -9.56 15.36
CA ALA A 40 18.36 -9.05 16.39
C ALA A 40 18.42 -7.51 16.33
N GLN A 41 18.54 -6.94 15.14
CA GLN A 41 18.53 -5.49 14.93
C GLN A 41 17.22 -4.84 15.40
N LEU A 42 16.06 -5.36 15.00
CA LEU A 42 14.76 -4.80 15.40
C LEU A 42 14.55 -4.85 16.92
N ARG A 43 14.94 -5.95 17.56
CA ARG A 43 14.84 -6.07 19.02
C ARG A 43 15.70 -5.01 19.73
N ARG A 44 16.97 -4.89 19.34
CA ARG A 44 17.93 -4.01 20.03
C ARG A 44 17.81 -2.53 19.65
N LEU A 45 17.39 -2.23 18.43
CA LEU A 45 17.34 -0.86 17.92
C LEU A 45 15.93 -0.24 17.93
N VAL A 46 14.86 -1.05 18.00
CA VAL A 46 13.48 -0.56 17.94
C VAL A 46 12.68 -0.96 19.18
N TYR A 47 12.51 -2.26 19.43
CA TYR A 47 11.60 -2.75 20.47
C TYR A 47 12.08 -2.46 21.89
N GLU A 48 13.34 -2.78 22.21
CA GLU A 48 13.91 -2.53 23.53
C GLU A 48 14.05 -1.02 23.81
N PRO A 49 14.58 -0.19 22.90
CA PRO A 49 14.62 1.25 23.08
C PRO A 49 13.25 1.87 23.29
N PHE A 50 12.24 1.50 22.49
CA PHE A 50 10.88 1.98 22.69
C PHE A 50 10.34 1.59 24.07
N LYS A 51 10.50 0.32 24.46
CA LYS A 51 10.03 -0.18 25.77
C LYS A 51 10.73 0.52 26.93
N ALA A 52 12.03 0.78 26.83
CA ALA A 52 12.81 1.47 27.84
C ALA A 52 12.38 2.95 27.95
N ALA A 53 12.15 3.61 26.81
CA ALA A 53 11.63 4.97 26.78
C ALA A 53 10.22 5.04 27.38
N ALA A 54 9.32 4.12 27.02
CA ALA A 54 7.95 4.07 27.52
C ALA A 54 7.88 4.00 29.06
N LYS A 55 8.83 3.31 29.70
CA LYS A 55 8.93 3.23 31.17
C LYS A 55 9.25 4.55 31.87
N ARG A 56 9.81 5.55 31.17
CA ARG A 56 10.17 6.86 31.76
C ARG A 56 8.96 7.77 32.05
N GLY A 57 7.73 7.26 31.97
CA GLY A 57 6.49 7.92 32.41
C GLY A 57 5.96 9.02 31.49
N ARG A 58 6.85 9.83 30.90
CA ARG A 58 6.48 10.90 29.96
C ARG A 58 5.78 10.35 28.72
N LEU A 59 6.31 9.28 28.13
CA LEU A 59 5.72 8.64 26.95
C LEU A 59 4.37 8.00 27.23
N LEU A 60 4.20 7.38 28.41
CA LEU A 60 2.90 6.86 28.84
C LEU A 60 1.87 7.99 28.94
N ARG A 61 2.21 9.14 29.52
CA ARG A 61 1.32 10.32 29.56
C ARG A 61 0.97 10.83 28.17
N THR A 62 1.94 10.94 27.26
CA THR A 62 1.69 11.35 25.88
C THR A 62 0.74 10.38 25.19
N SER A 63 0.92 9.07 25.40
CA SER A 63 0.07 8.05 24.79
C SER A 63 -1.36 8.02 25.34
N LEU A 64 -1.54 8.37 26.61
CA LEU A 64 -2.87 8.49 27.22
C LEU A 64 -3.65 9.68 26.65
N LEU A 65 -2.96 10.76 26.27
CA LEU A 65 -3.58 11.97 25.72
C LEU A 65 -3.78 11.92 24.21
N LYS A 66 -2.84 11.32 23.46
CA LYS A 66 -2.80 11.36 21.99
C LYS A 66 -3.03 10.01 21.33
N GLY A 67 -3.19 8.93 22.12
CA GLY A 67 -3.25 7.57 21.62
C GLY A 67 -1.86 6.91 21.49
N PRO A 68 -1.82 5.62 21.11
CA PRO A 68 -0.59 4.86 21.00
C PRO A 68 0.29 5.36 19.84
N PHE A 69 1.59 5.13 19.93
CA PHE A 69 2.51 5.34 18.82
C PHE A 69 2.23 4.34 17.70
N LEU A 70 2.39 4.77 16.46
CA LEU A 70 2.13 3.96 15.28
C LEU A 70 3.41 3.84 14.45
N ILE A 71 3.82 2.60 14.19
CA ILE A 71 4.78 2.28 13.14
C ILE A 71 3.97 1.93 11.89
N VAL A 72 4.23 2.62 10.79
CA VAL A 72 3.61 2.34 9.49
C VAL A 72 4.65 1.65 8.62
N ILE A 73 4.30 0.48 8.09
CA ILE A 73 5.09 -0.29 7.13
C ILE A 73 4.25 -0.37 5.86
N ASP A 74 4.69 0.34 4.83
CA ASP A 74 4.02 0.38 3.54
C ASP A 74 4.68 -0.63 2.58
N GLY A 75 3.89 -1.49 1.94
CA GLY A 75 4.35 -2.43 0.91
C GLY A 75 5.23 -3.58 1.45
N LEU A 76 4.79 -4.28 2.51
CA LEU A 76 5.60 -5.38 3.09
C LEU A 76 5.91 -6.52 2.09
N ASP A 77 5.05 -6.74 1.10
CA ASP A 77 5.24 -7.71 0.01
C ASP A 77 6.39 -7.36 -0.94
N GLU A 78 6.83 -6.09 -1.00
CA GLU A 78 7.97 -5.69 -1.83
C GLU A 78 9.33 -6.15 -1.25
N CYS A 79 9.31 -6.79 -0.07
CA CYS A 79 10.50 -7.36 0.53
C CYS A 79 10.88 -8.69 -0.15
N GLU A 80 12.03 -8.70 -0.82
CA GLU A 80 12.52 -9.86 -1.58
C GLU A 80 12.71 -11.13 -0.73
N ASP A 81 13.06 -10.99 0.55
CA ASP A 81 13.33 -12.12 1.44
C ASP A 81 12.08 -12.52 2.25
N ARG A 82 11.37 -13.53 1.73
CA ARG A 82 10.17 -14.11 2.37
C ARG A 82 10.45 -14.65 3.77
N GLN A 83 11.65 -15.18 4.05
CA GLN A 83 12.00 -15.73 5.37
C GLN A 83 12.18 -14.62 6.39
N ASP A 84 12.87 -13.54 6.02
CA ASP A 84 13.01 -12.35 6.87
C ASP A 84 11.66 -11.71 7.19
N VAL A 85 10.75 -11.62 6.20
CA VAL A 85 9.39 -11.09 6.39
C VAL A 85 8.59 -11.95 7.39
N GLN A 86 8.62 -13.28 7.23
CA GLN A 86 7.94 -14.20 8.15
C GLN A 86 8.52 -14.09 9.57
N ALA A 87 9.85 -14.12 9.69
CA ALA A 87 10.54 -13.99 10.96
C ALA A 87 10.20 -12.65 11.64
N PHE A 88 10.08 -11.58 10.87
CA PHE A 88 9.69 -10.25 11.34
C PHE A 88 8.26 -10.26 11.91
N ILE A 89 7.29 -10.78 11.15
CA ILE A 89 5.89 -10.87 11.60
C ILE A 89 5.81 -11.69 12.89
N ASP A 90 6.46 -12.85 12.93
CA ASP A 90 6.46 -13.73 14.10
C ASP A 90 7.08 -13.07 15.32
N ASP A 91 8.21 -12.39 15.16
CA ASP A 91 8.87 -11.70 16.26
C ASP A 91 8.04 -10.52 16.78
N MET A 92 7.46 -9.75 15.88
CA MET A 92 6.55 -8.65 16.20
C MET A 92 5.34 -9.16 17.02
N LEU A 93 4.69 -10.24 16.59
CA LEU A 93 3.56 -10.84 17.32
C LEU A 93 3.99 -11.34 18.71
N LYS A 94 5.15 -12.00 18.80
CA LYS A 94 5.74 -12.44 20.09
C LYS A 94 6.01 -11.24 21.00
N PHE A 95 6.51 -10.13 20.47
CA PHE A 95 6.75 -8.91 21.22
C PHE A 95 5.46 -8.33 21.80
N PHE A 96 4.40 -8.18 20.99
CA PHE A 96 3.11 -7.66 21.47
C PHE A 96 2.44 -8.60 22.47
N LYS A 97 2.56 -9.92 22.27
CA LYS A 97 2.06 -10.91 23.24
C LYS A 97 2.74 -10.79 24.60
N LYS A 98 4.06 -10.53 24.62
CA LYS A 98 4.84 -10.34 25.86
C LYS A 98 4.63 -8.97 26.51
N ASN A 99 4.14 -7.98 25.76
CA ASN A 99 4.01 -6.60 26.22
C ASN A 99 2.61 -6.04 25.88
N PRO A 100 1.51 -6.60 26.41
CA PRO A 100 0.15 -6.26 25.97
C PRO A 100 -0.27 -4.81 26.25
N PHE A 101 0.37 -4.13 27.20
CA PHE A 101 0.07 -2.75 27.59
C PHE A 101 1.04 -1.73 26.99
N ILE A 102 1.91 -2.15 26.07
CA ILE A 102 2.83 -1.22 25.43
C ILE A 102 2.06 -0.22 24.56
N PRO A 103 2.33 1.09 24.64
CA PRO A 103 1.60 2.09 23.85
C PRO A 103 2.12 2.16 22.40
N LEU A 104 2.21 1.02 21.72
CA LEU A 104 2.72 0.88 20.36
C LEU A 104 1.75 0.05 19.53
N ARG A 105 1.54 0.46 18.28
CA ARG A 105 0.82 -0.29 17.26
C ARG A 105 1.66 -0.33 15.98
N VAL A 106 1.44 -1.37 15.18
CA VAL A 106 2.01 -1.48 13.84
C VAL A 106 0.85 -1.55 12.84
N PHE A 107 0.91 -0.72 11.82
CA PHE A 107 0.02 -0.76 10.67
C PHE A 107 0.84 -1.18 9.45
N ILE A 108 0.39 -2.25 8.79
CA ILE A 108 1.09 -2.85 7.66
C ILE A 108 0.14 -2.79 6.47
N THR A 109 0.60 -2.25 5.35
CA THR A 109 -0.04 -2.45 4.05
C THR A 109 0.73 -3.54 3.30
N SER A 110 -0.01 -4.40 2.62
CA SER A 110 0.59 -5.42 1.76
C SER A 110 -0.43 -5.97 0.76
N ARG A 111 0.04 -6.49 -0.36
CA ARG A 111 -0.76 -7.35 -1.25
C ARG A 111 -1.13 -8.66 -0.57
N VAL A 112 -2.15 -9.33 -1.12
CA VAL A 112 -2.67 -10.60 -0.59
C VAL A 112 -1.75 -11.76 -0.94
N GLU A 113 -0.55 -11.77 -0.37
CA GLU A 113 0.38 -12.90 -0.49
C GLU A 113 0.13 -13.93 0.60
N GLN A 114 0.00 -15.20 0.20
CA GLN A 114 -0.34 -16.28 1.13
C GLN A 114 0.67 -16.41 2.28
N HIS A 115 1.96 -16.16 1.99
CA HIS A 115 3.04 -16.28 2.95
C HIS A 115 3.00 -15.21 4.06
N ILE A 116 2.39 -14.06 3.80
CA ILE A 116 2.12 -12.98 4.78
C ILE A 116 0.79 -13.25 5.49
N HIS A 117 -0.25 -13.57 4.72
CA HIS A 117 -1.60 -13.80 5.24
C HIS A 117 -1.69 -14.96 6.24
N SER A 118 -0.97 -16.06 6.03
CA SER A 118 -1.01 -17.21 6.94
C SER A 118 -0.49 -16.87 8.34
N HIS A 119 0.56 -16.05 8.45
CA HIS A 119 1.17 -15.65 9.71
C HIS A 119 0.34 -14.56 10.43
N LEU A 120 -0.43 -13.77 9.68
CA LEU A 120 -1.28 -12.70 10.22
C LEU A 120 -2.70 -13.16 10.62
N LYS A 121 -3.10 -14.41 10.32
CA LYS A 121 -4.36 -15.01 10.83
C LYS A 121 -4.24 -15.38 12.31
N ASN A 122 -4.05 -14.39 13.16
CA ASN A 122 -3.92 -14.49 14.61
C ASN A 122 -4.93 -13.53 15.26
N GLY A 123 -5.54 -13.91 16.39
CA GLY A 123 -6.48 -13.07 17.14
C GLY A 123 -5.90 -11.75 17.66
N GLN A 124 -4.58 -11.55 17.58
CA GLN A 124 -3.91 -10.28 17.88
C GLN A 124 -3.93 -9.28 16.70
N VAL A 125 -4.24 -9.73 15.49
CA VAL A 125 -4.15 -8.93 14.25
C VAL A 125 -5.54 -8.60 13.76
N ARG A 126 -5.77 -7.34 13.40
CA ARG A 126 -6.95 -6.92 12.65
C ARG A 126 -6.57 -6.87 11.18
N LEU A 127 -7.07 -7.83 10.42
CA LEU A 127 -6.85 -7.91 8.99
C LEU A 127 -8.05 -7.31 8.26
N GLU A 128 -7.80 -6.30 7.42
CA GLU A 128 -8.81 -5.65 6.59
C GLU A 128 -8.44 -5.84 5.13
N ASN A 129 -9.36 -6.40 4.34
CA ASN A 129 -9.19 -6.49 2.89
C ASN A 129 -9.82 -5.26 2.25
N LEU A 130 -9.00 -4.33 1.76
CA LEU A 130 -9.45 -3.09 1.14
C LEU A 130 -10.29 -3.31 -0.13
N ILE A 131 -10.15 -4.46 -0.80
CA ILE A 131 -10.99 -4.80 -1.96
C ILE A 131 -12.47 -4.84 -1.54
N ASN A 132 -12.77 -5.29 -0.33
CA ASN A 132 -14.14 -5.36 0.17
C ASN A 132 -14.73 -3.98 0.51
N HIS A 133 -13.89 -2.96 0.60
CA HIS A 133 -14.28 -1.59 0.94
C HIS A 133 -14.36 -0.68 -0.29
N CYS A 134 -13.99 -1.16 -1.47
CA CYS A 134 -14.15 -0.38 -2.70
C CYS A 134 -15.54 -0.61 -3.27
N SER A 135 -16.38 0.42 -3.21
CA SER A 135 -17.74 0.37 -3.73
C SER A 135 -17.84 0.97 -5.13
N ARG A 136 -18.91 0.59 -5.84
CA ARG A 136 -19.31 1.26 -7.10
C ARG A 136 -19.48 2.77 -6.87
N ASP A 137 -19.99 3.16 -5.71
CA ASP A 137 -20.25 4.56 -5.35
C ASP A 137 -18.95 5.37 -5.18
N ASP A 138 -17.88 4.74 -4.71
CA ASP A 138 -16.55 5.39 -4.61
C ASP A 138 -15.97 5.66 -6.00
N ILE A 139 -16.11 4.70 -6.92
CA ILE A 139 -15.68 4.87 -8.31
C ILE A 139 -16.56 5.89 -9.03
N ASP A 140 -17.88 5.88 -8.82
CA ASP A 140 -18.79 6.88 -9.35
C ASP A 140 -18.41 8.29 -8.88
N THR A 141 -18.14 8.44 -7.58
CA THR A 141 -17.68 9.70 -6.99
C THR A 141 -16.37 10.16 -7.62
N PHE A 142 -15.41 9.26 -7.81
CA PHE A 142 -14.15 9.54 -8.50
C PHE A 142 -14.37 10.02 -9.93
N VAL A 143 -15.08 9.23 -10.75
CA VAL A 143 -15.38 9.54 -12.16
C VAL A 143 -16.11 10.88 -12.28
N GLN A 144 -17.13 11.08 -11.46
CA GLN A 144 -17.90 12.33 -11.42
C GLN A 144 -17.01 13.52 -11.08
N THR A 145 -16.21 13.43 -10.00
CA THR A 145 -15.33 14.52 -9.56
C THR A 145 -14.30 14.88 -10.62
N CYS A 146 -13.67 13.88 -11.22
CA CYS A 146 -12.65 14.04 -12.24
C CYS A 146 -13.22 14.70 -13.51
N PHE A 147 -14.37 14.25 -14.02
CA PHE A 147 -14.98 14.89 -15.20
C PHE A 147 -15.53 16.29 -14.91
N GLU A 148 -16.06 16.57 -13.72
CA GLU A 148 -16.48 17.93 -13.35
C GLU A 148 -15.31 18.90 -13.26
N ALA A 149 -14.12 18.45 -12.86
CA ALA A 149 -12.91 19.25 -12.94
C ALA A 149 -12.55 19.58 -14.39
N GLU A 150 -12.58 18.59 -15.28
CA GLU A 150 -12.24 18.77 -16.70
C GLU A 150 -13.22 19.65 -17.46
N LYS A 151 -14.53 19.52 -17.18
CA LYS A 151 -15.56 20.44 -17.70
C LYS A 151 -15.22 21.90 -17.40
N LYS A 152 -14.58 22.18 -16.26
CA LYS A 152 -14.18 23.53 -15.83
C LYS A 152 -12.83 23.98 -16.38
N GLN A 153 -11.95 23.08 -16.77
CA GLN A 153 -10.56 23.43 -17.11
C GLN A 153 -10.26 23.27 -18.61
N ASN A 154 -10.83 22.25 -19.26
CA ASN A 154 -10.47 21.87 -20.62
C ASN A 154 -11.26 22.64 -21.70
N PRO A 155 -10.61 23.46 -22.54
CA PRO A 155 -11.30 24.26 -23.57
C PRO A 155 -12.03 23.41 -24.61
N ILE A 156 -11.49 22.23 -24.97
CA ILE A 156 -12.08 21.34 -25.97
C ILE A 156 -13.40 20.77 -25.43
N ILE A 157 -13.39 20.27 -24.19
CA ILE A 157 -14.58 19.74 -23.53
C ILE A 157 -15.65 20.84 -23.39
N LYS A 158 -15.28 22.05 -22.98
CA LYS A 158 -16.21 23.20 -22.88
C LYS A 158 -16.85 23.53 -24.22
N ALA A 159 -16.06 23.59 -25.29
CA ALA A 159 -16.55 23.94 -26.62
C ALA A 159 -17.53 22.88 -27.13
N TYR A 160 -17.23 21.60 -26.92
CA TYR A 160 -18.11 20.49 -27.26
C TYR A 160 -19.44 20.58 -26.48
N ILE A 161 -19.39 20.80 -25.17
CA ILE A 161 -20.59 20.85 -24.32
C ILE A 161 -21.54 21.97 -24.75
N ARG A 162 -21.00 23.14 -25.12
CA ARG A 162 -21.81 24.26 -25.64
C ARG A 162 -22.56 23.92 -26.92
N LYS A 163 -22.03 23.02 -27.74
CA LYS A 163 -22.58 22.68 -29.06
C LYS A 163 -23.46 21.42 -29.03
N HIS A 164 -23.12 20.45 -28.18
CA HIS A 164 -23.70 19.09 -28.21
C HIS A 164 -24.44 18.70 -26.92
N GLY A 165 -24.37 19.51 -25.86
CA GLY A 165 -24.98 19.20 -24.57
C GLY A 165 -24.01 18.53 -23.60
N ASP A 166 -24.54 17.91 -22.54
CA ASP A 166 -23.70 17.37 -21.45
C ASP A 166 -22.76 16.26 -21.94
N TRP A 167 -21.49 16.34 -21.52
CA TRP A 167 -20.49 15.31 -21.78
C TRP A 167 -19.50 15.19 -20.61
N PRO A 168 -19.13 13.97 -20.16
CA PRO A 168 -19.77 12.71 -20.56
C PRO A 168 -21.21 12.65 -20.06
N THR A 169 -22.07 11.97 -20.81
CA THR A 169 -23.46 11.77 -20.39
C THR A 169 -23.49 10.87 -19.15
N LYS A 170 -24.61 10.88 -18.41
CA LYS A 170 -24.80 9.96 -17.28
C LYS A 170 -24.58 8.49 -17.70
N LYS A 171 -25.09 8.11 -18.88
CA LYS A 171 -24.91 6.76 -19.42
C LYS A 171 -23.43 6.42 -19.66
N ASP A 172 -22.67 7.35 -20.23
CA ASP A 172 -21.23 7.16 -20.46
C ASP A 172 -20.48 6.95 -19.14
N LYS A 173 -20.82 7.74 -18.11
CA LYS A 173 -20.25 7.61 -16.76
C LYS A 173 -20.62 6.28 -16.12
N ASP A 174 -21.89 5.89 -16.14
CA ASP A 174 -22.36 4.62 -15.60
C ASP A 174 -21.64 3.44 -16.27
N GLN A 175 -21.52 3.44 -17.60
CA GLN A 175 -20.79 2.42 -18.35
C GLN A 175 -19.31 2.38 -17.98
N LEU A 176 -18.67 3.55 -17.80
CA LEU A 176 -17.27 3.63 -17.40
C LEU A 176 -17.07 3.13 -15.96
N VAL A 177 -17.96 3.48 -15.03
CA VAL A 177 -17.93 3.01 -13.64
C VAL A 177 -18.07 1.50 -13.56
N ASP A 178 -19.05 0.94 -14.27
CA ASP A 178 -19.28 -0.51 -14.32
C ASP A 178 -18.08 -1.23 -14.94
N HIS A 179 -17.48 -0.64 -15.97
CA HIS A 179 -16.30 -1.16 -16.63
C HIS A 179 -15.03 -1.11 -15.75
N ILE A 180 -14.89 -0.09 -14.90
CA ILE A 180 -13.76 0.06 -13.97
C ILE A 180 -13.76 -1.03 -12.89
N GLY A 181 -14.93 -1.51 -12.47
CA GLY A 181 -15.06 -2.67 -11.58
C GLY A 181 -14.39 -2.49 -10.21
N GLY A 182 -14.34 -1.27 -9.66
CA GLY A 182 -13.73 -0.99 -8.35
C GLY A 182 -12.22 -0.73 -8.36
N SER A 183 -11.54 -0.78 -9.51
CA SER A 183 -10.09 -0.55 -9.55
C SER A 183 -9.74 0.93 -9.73
N PHE A 184 -9.33 1.62 -8.66
CA PHE A 184 -8.88 3.02 -8.74
C PHE A 184 -7.66 3.23 -9.66
N ILE A 185 -6.75 2.26 -9.73
CA ILE A 185 -5.60 2.33 -10.64
C ILE A 185 -6.09 2.32 -12.09
N PHE A 186 -7.04 1.43 -12.39
CA PHE A 186 -7.62 1.36 -13.73
C PHE A 186 -8.47 2.60 -14.03
N ALA A 187 -9.27 3.08 -13.07
CA ALA A 187 -10.03 4.32 -13.17
C ALA A 187 -9.14 5.51 -13.54
N SER A 188 -8.01 5.67 -12.81
CA SER A 188 -7.04 6.73 -13.04
C SER A 188 -6.37 6.60 -14.41
N ALA A 189 -6.00 5.38 -14.83
CA ALA A 189 -5.41 5.13 -16.14
C ALA A 189 -6.37 5.46 -17.29
N LEU A 190 -7.63 5.00 -17.22
CA LEU A 190 -8.66 5.30 -18.21
C LEU A 190 -8.97 6.80 -18.26
N PHE A 191 -9.08 7.44 -17.09
CA PHE A 191 -9.34 8.88 -17.03
C PHE A 191 -8.21 9.67 -17.69
N LYS A 192 -6.94 9.38 -17.35
CA LYS A 192 -5.78 9.99 -18.02
C LYS A 192 -5.80 9.75 -19.52
N TYR A 193 -6.05 8.51 -19.96
CA TYR A 193 -6.16 8.21 -21.39
C TYR A 193 -7.23 9.06 -22.09
N ILE A 194 -8.37 9.33 -21.44
CA ILE A 194 -9.44 10.15 -22.00
C ILE A 194 -9.05 11.63 -22.09
N VAL A 195 -8.40 12.17 -21.07
CA VAL A 195 -8.24 13.64 -20.92
C VAL A 195 -6.88 14.14 -21.36
N ASP A 196 -5.81 13.35 -21.16
CA ASP A 196 -4.44 13.74 -21.49
C ASP A 196 -4.18 13.54 -22.98
N PRO A 197 -3.80 14.56 -23.75
CA PRO A 197 -3.56 14.42 -25.18
C PRO A 197 -2.37 13.49 -25.44
N THR A 198 -2.65 12.27 -25.87
CA THR A 198 -1.63 11.28 -26.29
C THR A 198 -1.20 11.47 -27.75
N ASP A 199 -2.03 12.12 -28.55
CA ASP A 199 -1.79 12.52 -29.94
C ASP A 199 -2.68 13.74 -30.27
N TYR A 200 -2.20 14.63 -31.15
CA TYR A 200 -2.88 15.87 -31.55
C TYR A 200 -4.17 15.63 -32.36
N GLN A 201 -4.44 14.38 -32.77
CA GLN A 201 -5.56 14.04 -33.66
C GLN A 201 -6.82 13.53 -32.94
N SER A 202 -6.78 13.23 -31.64
CA SER A 202 -7.93 12.66 -30.92
C SER A 202 -8.40 13.50 -29.74
N THR A 203 -9.70 13.79 -29.71
CA THR A 203 -10.34 14.51 -28.60
C THR A 203 -10.72 13.53 -27.48
N PRO A 204 -11.02 14.03 -26.27
CA PRO A 204 -11.57 13.18 -25.21
C PRO A 204 -12.84 12.43 -25.62
N MET A 205 -13.63 13.01 -26.53
CA MET A 205 -14.89 12.45 -27.03
C MET A 205 -14.66 11.26 -27.95
N ASP A 206 -13.56 11.26 -28.69
CA ASP A 206 -13.15 10.13 -29.52
C ASP A 206 -12.60 9.01 -28.64
N ARG A 207 -11.91 9.36 -27.55
CA ARG A 207 -11.21 8.41 -26.68
C ARG A 207 -12.10 7.71 -25.66
N LEU A 208 -13.13 8.37 -25.14
CA LEU A 208 -14.03 7.78 -24.15
C LEU A 208 -14.72 6.49 -24.65
N PRO A 209 -15.29 6.42 -25.88
CA PRO A 209 -15.86 5.18 -26.38
C PRO A 209 -14.83 4.04 -26.51
N HIS A 210 -13.55 4.37 -26.72
CA HIS A 210 -12.49 3.38 -26.80
C HIS A 210 -12.15 2.76 -25.45
N THR A 211 -12.29 3.50 -24.34
CA THR A 211 -11.98 2.95 -23.01
C THR A 211 -12.88 1.81 -22.62
N LEU A 212 -14.14 1.80 -23.06
CA LEU A 212 -15.08 0.70 -22.81
C LEU A 212 -14.66 -0.62 -23.48
N ASN A 213 -13.78 -0.56 -24.48
CA ASN A 213 -13.19 -1.73 -25.13
C ASN A 213 -11.79 -2.07 -24.58
N MET A 214 -11.20 -1.20 -23.76
CA MET A 214 -9.93 -1.47 -23.11
C MET A 214 -10.18 -2.49 -22.02
N ASN A 215 -9.61 -3.68 -22.14
CA ASN A 215 -9.85 -4.67 -21.12
C ASN A 215 -9.10 -4.26 -19.83
N PRO A 216 -9.76 -4.19 -18.64
CA PRO A 216 -9.06 -4.12 -17.34
C PRO A 216 -8.12 -5.31 -17.13
N GLY A 217 -8.32 -6.37 -17.94
CA GLY A 217 -7.73 -7.68 -17.84
C GLY A 217 -6.21 -7.71 -17.92
N LEU A 218 -5.52 -7.12 -16.95
CA LEU A 218 -4.27 -7.64 -16.46
C LEU A 218 -4.46 -9.12 -16.14
N ASP A 219 -5.52 -9.54 -15.46
CA ASP A 219 -5.74 -10.96 -15.16
C ASP A 219 -6.02 -11.81 -16.41
N THR A 220 -6.80 -11.30 -17.37
CA THR A 220 -7.04 -12.03 -18.63
C THR A 220 -5.80 -12.03 -19.53
N LEU A 221 -5.03 -10.93 -19.55
CA LEU A 221 -3.76 -10.81 -20.26
C LEU A 221 -2.69 -11.68 -19.62
N TYR A 222 -2.58 -11.68 -18.29
CA TYR A 222 -1.73 -12.57 -17.51
C TYR A 222 -2.15 -14.00 -17.75
N ALA A 223 -3.42 -14.38 -17.57
CA ALA A 223 -3.90 -15.73 -17.85
C ALA A 223 -3.61 -16.17 -19.29
N ARG A 224 -3.80 -15.28 -20.28
CA ARG A 224 -3.49 -15.56 -21.69
C ARG A 224 -2.00 -15.64 -21.98
N THR A 225 -1.18 -14.84 -21.31
CA THR A 225 0.28 -14.84 -21.47
C THR A 225 0.88 -16.05 -20.77
N LEU A 226 0.47 -16.31 -19.53
CA LEU A 226 0.84 -17.45 -18.72
C LEU A 226 0.42 -18.78 -19.38
N SER A 227 -0.79 -18.88 -19.91
CA SER A 227 -1.23 -20.09 -20.64
C SER A 227 -0.41 -20.35 -21.91
N ARG A 228 0.09 -19.31 -22.59
CA ARG A 228 0.99 -19.47 -23.75
C ARG A 228 2.42 -19.86 -23.36
N SER A 229 2.78 -19.62 -22.10
CA SER A 229 4.12 -19.90 -21.56
C SER A 229 4.18 -21.17 -20.73
N GLN A 230 3.06 -21.89 -20.58
CA GLN A 230 2.94 -23.08 -19.72
C GLN A 230 3.92 -24.21 -20.09
N ASP A 231 4.33 -24.27 -21.37
CA ASP A 231 5.20 -25.31 -21.91
C ASP A 231 6.70 -24.94 -21.81
N LEU A 232 7.04 -23.74 -21.31
CA LEU A 232 8.42 -23.31 -21.16
C LEU A 232 9.10 -24.02 -19.98
N PRO A 233 10.39 -24.43 -20.12
CA PRO A 233 11.15 -24.97 -19.00
C PRO A 233 11.14 -23.99 -17.83
N HIS A 234 10.91 -24.50 -16.62
CA HIS A 234 10.86 -23.74 -15.36
C HIS A 234 9.66 -22.78 -15.18
N PHE A 235 8.66 -22.78 -16.08
CA PHE A 235 7.46 -21.95 -15.93
C PHE A 235 6.78 -22.13 -14.56
N SER A 236 6.56 -23.37 -14.14
CA SER A 236 5.97 -23.67 -12.83
C SER A 236 6.80 -23.15 -11.66
N ASN A 237 8.14 -23.18 -11.78
CA ASN A 237 9.02 -22.65 -10.74
C ASN A 237 8.87 -21.13 -10.64
N ILE A 238 8.88 -20.41 -11.77
CA ILE A 238 8.79 -18.94 -11.83
C ILE A 238 7.45 -18.44 -11.30
N ILE A 239 6.34 -19.09 -11.66
CA ILE A 239 5.00 -18.68 -11.22
C ILE A 239 4.74 -19.05 -9.75
N SER A 240 5.33 -20.13 -9.25
CA SER A 240 5.24 -20.49 -7.82
C SER A 240 6.06 -19.59 -6.88
N THR A 241 7.04 -18.85 -7.45
CA THR A 241 7.87 -17.87 -6.72
C THR A 241 7.36 -16.44 -6.81
N SER A 242 6.33 -16.18 -7.63
CA SER A 242 5.65 -14.88 -7.70
C SER A 242 4.56 -14.76 -6.64
#